data_AF-A0A7X9GX87-F1
#
_entry.id   AF-A0A7X9GX87-F1
#
_cell.length_a   1.000
_cell.length_b   1.000
_cell.length_c   1.000
_cell.angle_alpha   90.00
_cell.angle_beta   90.00
_cell.angle_gamma   90.00
#
_symmetry.space_group_name_H-M   'P 1'
#
loop_
_entity.id
_entity.type
_entity.pdbx_description
1 polymer ?
#
loop_
_entity_poly.entity_id
_entity_poly.type
_entity_poly.pdbx_seq_one_letter_code
_entity_poly.pdbx_strand_id
1 'polypeptide(L)'
;GRKVTLSNCYVMPKVEDNIEDIFDTAKYMARTYSYGGGVGLNLSKLRPKGAKVNNAASTTTGAVSFMDLYSLVTGLIGMRGRRGALMLNLDCSHPDIEEFIDVKNDLDKVNYANTSVNITDEFMEAVVNDSEYELYFRVDATGEEIRKTINARDLFRKLAENNWNMAEPGILYQNRIDSWHLMSEDDTFEFAGVNPCAEETLPGFGSCNLSSINLSEFVINPFTKDAEFHFERFGEMVREGIIYLNEVLDENMNLHPLPQQRDLSRELRQIGLGIMGVADTFIKMGVKYGSEESIELIHQIGRVLVNEALRQSALLSKEYGPFPRYRKEKVLASPFLLANADDDVMELIEKYGLRNSQLLTIPPTGSISTLIGCSNGVEPIFQISYTRKSESLHHEDTYYKVFTPIVKDYMDRNNLNKEEELPDFFITTSNLDYKSRIEVQAAWQQYIDASISSTVNVPNEFTVEEVEELYIYAWEKGLKGITIYRDGCARSGILISDKSNRSKIEKIEELQREIDELVVEHLKEDPDICPMCGGKLIHSGGCAECQDCGYSPCSI
;
A
#
# COMPACT_ATOMS: atom_id res chain seq x y z
N GLY A 1 -10.39 -18.13 23.30
CA GLY A 1 -10.21 -16.68 23.10
C GLY A 1 -10.65 -16.28 21.71
N ARG A 2 -10.62 -14.99 21.39
CA ARG A 2 -10.81 -14.48 20.01
C ARG A 2 -9.71 -15.04 19.11
N LYS A 3 -10.05 -15.47 17.89
CA LYS A 3 -9.09 -15.99 16.91
C LYS A 3 -8.70 -14.85 15.98
N VAL A 4 -7.63 -14.15 16.32
CA VAL A 4 -7.09 -13.00 15.59
C VAL A 4 -5.58 -13.17 15.47
N THR A 5 -4.99 -12.59 14.43
CA THR A 5 -3.54 -12.49 14.25
C THR A 5 -3.10 -11.04 14.45
N LEU A 6 -1.83 -10.84 14.78
CA LEU A 6 -1.18 -9.54 14.90
C LEU A 6 -0.55 -9.07 13.57
N SER A 7 -0.56 -9.90 12.52
CA SER A 7 -0.09 -9.52 11.18
C SER A 7 -1.23 -9.02 10.30
N ASN A 8 -0.98 -7.95 9.55
CA ASN A 8 -1.96 -7.41 8.61
C ASN A 8 -1.65 -7.77 7.15
N CYS A 9 -0.44 -8.23 6.84
CA CYS A 9 0.06 -8.37 5.48
C CYS A 9 0.43 -9.83 5.20
N TYR A 10 -0.13 -10.39 4.14
CA TYR A 10 0.12 -11.75 3.69
C TYR A 10 0.28 -11.81 2.18
N VAL A 11 1.00 -12.80 1.68
CA VAL A 11 1.03 -13.17 0.26
C VAL A 11 0.76 -14.66 0.14
N MET A 12 -0.13 -15.04 -0.78
CA MET A 12 -0.35 -16.44 -1.14
C MET A 12 0.69 -16.89 -2.17
N PRO A 13 0.98 -18.20 -2.29
CA PRO A 13 1.77 -18.71 -3.40
C PRO A 13 1.22 -18.24 -4.75
N LYS A 14 2.10 -18.19 -5.76
CA LYS A 14 1.69 -18.01 -7.17
C LYS A 14 0.68 -19.11 -7.51
N VAL A 15 -0.49 -18.75 -8.06
CA VAL A 15 -1.59 -19.71 -8.25
C VAL A 15 -1.22 -20.76 -9.28
N GLU A 16 -1.21 -22.03 -8.91
CA GLU A 16 -0.89 -23.11 -9.84
C GLU A 16 -2.03 -23.33 -10.85
N ASP A 17 -1.66 -23.77 -12.05
CA ASP A 17 -2.55 -23.86 -13.22
C ASP A 17 -3.48 -25.09 -13.20
N ASN A 18 -4.28 -25.23 -12.15
CA ASN A 18 -5.29 -26.27 -11.98
C ASN A 18 -6.46 -25.78 -11.11
N ILE A 19 -7.63 -26.40 -11.28
CA ILE A 19 -8.87 -25.98 -10.59
C ILE A 19 -8.75 -26.15 -9.08
N GLU A 20 -8.10 -27.23 -8.62
CA GLU A 20 -7.91 -27.50 -7.20
C GLU A 20 -7.15 -26.36 -6.53
N ASP A 21 -6.03 -25.91 -7.09
CA ASP A 21 -5.20 -24.84 -6.54
C ASP A 21 -5.85 -23.46 -6.64
N ILE A 22 -6.56 -23.18 -7.73
CA ILE A 22 -7.34 -21.94 -7.90
C ILE A 22 -8.34 -21.76 -6.74
N PHE A 23 -9.09 -22.82 -6.42
CA PHE A 23 -10.09 -22.78 -5.35
C PHE A 23 -9.50 -23.00 -3.95
N ASP A 24 -8.38 -23.72 -3.83
CA ASP A 24 -7.62 -23.80 -2.58
C ASP A 24 -7.04 -22.46 -2.19
N THR A 25 -6.53 -21.69 -3.15
CA THR A 25 -6.11 -20.29 -2.95
C THR A 25 -7.28 -19.46 -2.43
N ALA A 26 -8.46 -19.54 -3.04
CA ALA A 26 -9.66 -18.84 -2.54
C ALA A 26 -10.03 -19.25 -1.10
N LYS A 27 -9.92 -20.54 -0.77
CA LYS A 27 -10.11 -21.07 0.60
C LYS A 27 -9.06 -20.49 1.57
N TYR A 28 -7.79 -20.42 1.19
CA TYR A 28 -6.71 -19.87 2.02
C TYR A 28 -6.88 -18.36 2.24
N MET A 29 -7.26 -17.62 1.20
CA MET A 29 -7.61 -16.21 1.28
C MET A 29 -8.75 -15.98 2.27
N ALA A 30 -9.87 -16.70 2.10
CA ALA A 30 -11.03 -16.61 3.00
C ALA A 30 -10.65 -16.85 4.46
N ARG A 31 -9.78 -17.84 4.69
CA ARG A 31 -9.30 -18.16 6.03
C ARG A 31 -8.40 -17.05 6.60
N THR A 32 -7.55 -16.44 5.77
CA THR A 32 -6.69 -15.31 6.16
C THR A 32 -7.51 -14.06 6.48
N TYR A 33 -8.48 -13.70 5.64
CA TYR A 33 -9.40 -12.58 5.88
C TYR A 33 -10.21 -12.73 7.17
N SER A 34 -10.61 -13.95 7.52
CA SER A 34 -11.35 -14.20 8.76
C SER A 34 -10.55 -13.83 10.04
N TYR A 35 -9.23 -13.61 9.92
CA TYR A 35 -8.35 -13.18 11.00
C TYR A 35 -7.86 -11.73 10.84
N GLY A 36 -8.23 -11.05 9.75
CA GLY A 36 -7.93 -9.64 9.51
C GLY A 36 -6.74 -9.34 8.58
N GLY A 37 -6.11 -10.35 7.99
CA GLY A 37 -4.97 -10.16 7.10
C GLY A 37 -5.39 -9.79 5.67
N GLY A 38 -4.80 -8.74 5.10
CA GLY A 38 -4.85 -8.45 3.67
C GLY A 38 -3.91 -9.36 2.89
N VAL A 39 -4.25 -9.68 1.64
CA VAL A 39 -3.59 -10.71 0.84
C VAL A 39 -3.08 -10.17 -0.49
N GLY A 40 -1.84 -10.51 -0.85
CA GLY A 40 -1.31 -10.42 -2.20
C GLY A 40 -1.39 -11.74 -2.95
N LEU A 41 -1.60 -11.67 -4.27
CA LEU A 41 -1.65 -12.85 -5.14
C LEU A 41 -1.10 -12.55 -6.54
N ASN A 42 -0.28 -13.47 -7.05
CA ASN A 42 0.26 -13.42 -8.40
C ASN A 42 -0.41 -14.50 -9.27
N LEU A 43 -0.94 -14.09 -10.43
CA LEU A 43 -1.73 -14.92 -11.35
C LEU A 43 -0.93 -15.41 -12.57
N SER A 44 0.36 -15.09 -12.66
CA SER A 44 1.21 -15.32 -13.85
C SER A 44 1.47 -16.77 -14.20
N LYS A 45 1.11 -17.70 -13.30
CA LYS A 45 1.15 -19.15 -13.54
C LYS A 45 -0.15 -19.69 -14.17
N LEU A 46 -1.24 -18.95 -14.19
CA LEU A 46 -2.49 -19.40 -14.79
C LEU A 46 -2.44 -19.29 -16.31
N ARG A 47 -2.79 -20.35 -17.03
CA ARG A 47 -2.70 -20.33 -18.50
C ARG A 47 -3.61 -19.27 -19.13
N PRO A 48 -3.19 -18.65 -20.25
CA PRO A 48 -3.93 -17.56 -20.88
C PRO A 48 -5.22 -18.03 -21.54
N LYS A 49 -6.10 -17.07 -21.82
CA LYS A 49 -7.40 -17.31 -22.45
C LYS A 49 -7.28 -18.06 -23.77
N GLY A 50 -8.15 -19.05 -23.97
CA GLY A 50 -8.14 -19.88 -25.16
C GLY A 50 -7.11 -21.02 -25.15
N ALA A 51 -6.21 -21.09 -24.16
CA ALA A 51 -5.32 -22.23 -23.99
C ALA A 51 -6.13 -23.52 -23.73
N LYS A 52 -5.61 -24.67 -24.19
CA LYS A 52 -6.35 -25.93 -24.15
C LYS A 52 -6.50 -26.43 -22.72
N VAL A 53 -7.67 -27.01 -22.42
CA VAL A 53 -7.91 -27.75 -21.17
C VAL A 53 -8.52 -29.12 -21.50
N ASN A 54 -8.13 -30.14 -20.74
CA ASN A 54 -8.59 -31.52 -20.96
C ASN A 54 -9.87 -31.82 -20.14
N ASN A 55 -10.84 -30.90 -20.17
CA ASN A 55 -12.14 -31.04 -19.51
C ASN A 55 -13.28 -30.65 -20.47
N ALA A 56 -14.52 -30.62 -19.97
CA ALA A 56 -15.70 -30.31 -20.78
C ALA A 56 -15.66 -28.94 -21.49
N ALA A 57 -14.88 -27.98 -20.99
CA ALA A 57 -14.78 -26.64 -21.56
C ALA A 57 -13.88 -26.57 -22.80
N SER A 58 -13.00 -27.57 -23.03
CA SER A 58 -11.99 -27.64 -24.11
C SER A 58 -10.92 -26.53 -24.13
N THR A 59 -11.28 -25.29 -23.76
CA THR A 59 -10.37 -24.14 -23.61
C THR A 59 -10.68 -23.37 -22.33
N THR A 60 -9.68 -22.71 -21.74
CA THR A 60 -9.86 -21.86 -20.55
C THR A 60 -10.39 -20.46 -20.87
N THR A 61 -11.00 -19.82 -19.88
CA THR A 61 -11.37 -18.40 -19.89
C THR A 61 -10.21 -17.45 -19.57
N GLY A 62 -9.04 -17.98 -19.20
CA GLY A 62 -7.81 -17.22 -18.97
C GLY A 62 -7.60 -16.76 -17.53
N ALA A 63 -6.39 -16.27 -17.24
CA ALA A 63 -5.96 -15.87 -15.90
C ALA A 63 -6.86 -14.76 -15.32
N VAL A 64 -7.21 -13.77 -16.15
CA VAL A 64 -7.99 -12.59 -15.76
C VAL A 64 -9.40 -12.95 -15.29
N SER A 65 -9.99 -14.03 -15.82
CA SER A 65 -11.34 -14.45 -15.45
C SER A 65 -11.46 -14.89 -13.98
N PHE A 66 -10.37 -15.33 -13.36
CA PHE A 66 -10.36 -15.72 -11.94
C PHE A 66 -10.19 -14.53 -11.00
N MET A 67 -9.87 -13.33 -11.49
CA MET A 67 -9.77 -12.12 -10.66
C MET A 67 -11.10 -11.79 -9.98
N ASP A 68 -12.23 -12.01 -10.64
CA ASP A 68 -13.57 -11.79 -10.07
C ASP A 68 -13.85 -12.74 -8.91
N LEU A 69 -13.39 -14.00 -8.98
CA LEU A 69 -13.50 -14.95 -7.86
C LEU A 69 -12.76 -14.42 -6.63
N TYR A 70 -11.49 -14.02 -6.79
CA TYR A 70 -10.67 -13.56 -5.67
C TYR A 70 -11.14 -12.22 -5.11
N SER A 71 -11.58 -11.31 -5.98
CA SER A 71 -12.23 -10.05 -5.59
C SER A 71 -13.51 -10.31 -4.80
N LEU A 72 -14.38 -11.21 -5.27
CA LEU A 72 -15.62 -11.55 -4.58
C LEU A 72 -15.36 -12.13 -3.19
N VAL A 73 -14.44 -13.09 -3.06
CA VAL A 73 -14.05 -13.66 -1.76
C VAL A 73 -13.60 -12.57 -0.78
N THR A 74 -12.84 -11.58 -1.27
CA THR A 74 -12.36 -10.44 -0.48
C THR A 74 -13.50 -9.54 -0.02
N GLY A 75 -14.47 -9.26 -0.90
CA GLY A 75 -15.64 -8.45 -0.58
C GLY A 75 -16.61 -9.11 0.40
N LEU A 76 -16.67 -10.44 0.43
CA LEU A 76 -17.57 -11.22 1.29
C LEU A 76 -17.11 -11.32 2.75
N ILE A 77 -15.81 -11.16 3.03
CA ILE A 77 -15.24 -11.40 4.35
C ILE A 77 -14.59 -10.12 4.88
N GLY A 78 -15.18 -9.55 5.94
CA GLY A 78 -14.69 -8.34 6.58
C GLY A 78 -14.71 -8.40 8.10
N MET A 79 -13.95 -7.50 8.73
CA MET A 79 -13.88 -7.30 10.17
C MET A 79 -14.57 -6.00 10.58
N ARG A 80 -15.76 -6.07 11.22
CA ARG A 80 -16.41 -4.93 11.92
C ARG A 80 -16.29 -3.59 11.16
N GLY A 81 -16.74 -3.55 9.91
CA GLY A 81 -16.71 -2.36 9.06
C GLY A 81 -15.45 -2.17 8.20
N ARG A 82 -14.37 -2.95 8.41
CA ARG A 82 -13.25 -3.08 7.46
C ARG A 82 -13.45 -4.28 6.54
N ARG A 83 -13.34 -4.06 5.23
CA ARG A 83 -13.35 -5.13 4.21
C ARG A 83 -11.97 -5.79 4.12
N GLY A 84 -11.88 -6.99 3.55
CA GLY A 84 -10.60 -7.56 3.13
C GLY A 84 -9.90 -6.63 2.12
N ALA A 85 -8.58 -6.76 2.02
CA ALA A 85 -7.77 -6.03 1.06
C ALA A 85 -6.99 -7.04 0.21
N LEU A 86 -6.98 -6.83 -1.10
CA LEU A 86 -6.37 -7.73 -2.08
C LEU A 86 -5.45 -6.96 -3.03
N MET A 87 -4.26 -7.49 -3.30
CA MET A 87 -3.43 -7.15 -4.46
C MET A 87 -3.45 -8.31 -5.45
N LEU A 88 -3.70 -8.01 -6.73
CA LEU A 88 -3.56 -8.95 -7.83
C LEU A 88 -2.42 -8.50 -8.75
N ASN A 89 -1.50 -9.40 -9.07
CA ASN A 89 -0.37 -9.16 -9.94
C ASN A 89 -0.35 -10.08 -11.15
N LEU A 90 0.17 -9.56 -12.26
CA LEU A 90 0.45 -10.33 -13.48
C LEU A 90 1.74 -9.84 -14.12
N ASP A 91 2.53 -10.77 -14.66
CA ASP A 91 3.81 -10.49 -15.30
C ASP A 91 3.59 -9.84 -16.67
N CYS A 92 4.41 -8.85 -17.01
CA CYS A 92 4.33 -8.12 -18.27
C CYS A 92 4.53 -9.01 -19.52
N SER A 93 5.15 -10.18 -19.38
CA SER A 93 5.31 -11.19 -20.44
C SER A 93 4.10 -12.11 -20.60
N HIS A 94 3.09 -12.03 -19.74
CA HIS A 94 1.95 -12.94 -19.79
C HIS A 94 1.02 -12.62 -20.98
N PRO A 95 0.56 -13.60 -21.78
CA PRO A 95 -0.28 -13.33 -22.96
C PRO A 95 -1.64 -12.66 -22.67
N ASP A 96 -2.17 -12.78 -21.45
CA ASP A 96 -3.39 -12.07 -21.02
C ASP A 96 -3.13 -10.64 -20.49
N ILE A 97 -1.90 -10.10 -20.58
CA ILE A 97 -1.54 -8.82 -19.94
C ILE A 97 -2.40 -7.64 -20.38
N GLU A 98 -2.79 -7.57 -21.65
CA GLU A 98 -3.68 -6.50 -22.14
C GLU A 98 -5.09 -6.58 -21.52
N GLU A 99 -5.63 -7.80 -21.34
CA GLU A 99 -6.93 -8.01 -20.68
C GLU A 99 -6.84 -7.69 -19.18
N PHE A 100 -5.69 -7.97 -18.56
CA PHE A 100 -5.43 -7.61 -17.16
C PHE A 100 -5.37 -6.09 -16.95
N ILE A 101 -4.70 -5.35 -17.83
CA ILE A 101 -4.60 -3.89 -17.76
C ILE A 101 -5.99 -3.25 -17.87
N ASP A 102 -6.85 -3.76 -18.75
CA ASP A 102 -8.18 -3.20 -18.99
C ASP A 102 -9.25 -3.65 -17.98
N VAL A 103 -8.97 -4.63 -17.11
CA VAL A 103 -10.02 -5.35 -16.34
C VAL A 103 -10.90 -4.43 -15.50
N LYS A 104 -10.34 -3.33 -14.97
CA LYS A 104 -11.05 -2.37 -14.12
C LYS A 104 -11.69 -1.21 -14.89
N ASN A 105 -11.57 -1.17 -16.21
CA ASN A 105 -12.41 -0.28 -17.03
C ASN A 105 -13.88 -0.73 -17.00
N ASP A 106 -14.12 -2.01 -16.69
CA ASP A 106 -15.43 -2.53 -16.33
C ASP A 106 -15.68 -2.32 -14.82
N LEU A 107 -16.53 -1.33 -14.50
CA LEU A 107 -16.82 -0.93 -13.12
C LEU A 107 -17.54 -2.01 -12.30
N ASP A 108 -18.06 -3.06 -12.93
CA ASP A 108 -18.73 -4.16 -12.25
C ASP A 108 -17.75 -5.28 -11.84
N LYS A 109 -16.49 -5.21 -12.29
CA LYS A 109 -15.47 -6.24 -12.07
C LYS A 109 -14.39 -5.84 -11.09
N VAL A 110 -13.82 -6.84 -10.41
CA VAL A 110 -12.60 -6.67 -9.57
C VAL A 110 -12.68 -5.48 -8.57
N ASN A 111 -13.87 -5.27 -7.99
CA ASN A 111 -14.15 -4.12 -7.12
C ASN A 111 -13.43 -4.10 -5.76
N TYR A 112 -12.82 -5.22 -5.35
CA TYR A 112 -12.19 -5.38 -4.03
C TYR A 112 -10.70 -5.75 -4.12
N ALA A 113 -10.04 -5.43 -5.24
CA ALA A 113 -8.61 -5.62 -5.40
C ALA A 113 -7.94 -4.38 -5.98
N ASN A 114 -6.71 -4.11 -5.53
CA ASN A 114 -5.75 -3.32 -6.29
C ASN A 114 -5.10 -4.23 -7.34
N THR A 115 -4.74 -3.67 -8.50
CA THR A 115 -3.97 -4.39 -9.53
C THR A 115 -2.61 -3.74 -9.75
N SER A 116 -1.58 -4.54 -10.01
CA SER A 116 -0.27 -4.03 -10.44
C SER A 116 0.41 -5.01 -11.40
N VAL A 117 1.17 -4.48 -12.37
CA VAL A 117 1.92 -5.28 -13.33
C VAL A 117 3.34 -5.50 -12.82
N ASN A 118 3.82 -6.74 -12.89
CA ASN A 118 5.23 -7.05 -12.64
C ASN A 118 6.02 -6.75 -13.91
N ILE A 119 6.82 -5.69 -13.86
CA ILE A 119 7.62 -5.17 -14.97
C ILE A 119 9.07 -5.64 -14.78
N THR A 120 9.65 -6.16 -15.85
CA THR A 120 11.06 -6.57 -15.90
C THR A 120 11.94 -5.48 -16.51
N ASP A 121 13.24 -5.51 -16.22
CA ASP A 121 14.23 -4.64 -16.87
C ASP A 121 14.23 -4.85 -18.39
N GLU A 122 14.10 -6.10 -18.85
CA GLU A 122 14.00 -6.44 -20.28
C GLU A 122 12.81 -5.74 -20.96
N PHE A 123 11.64 -5.71 -20.31
CA PHE A 123 10.49 -4.99 -20.83
C PHE A 123 10.74 -3.48 -20.88
N MET A 124 11.32 -2.89 -19.83
CA MET A 124 11.62 -1.46 -19.79
C MET A 124 12.66 -1.06 -20.84
N GLU A 125 13.68 -1.89 -21.06
CA GLU A 125 14.65 -1.70 -22.15
C GLU A 125 13.96 -1.74 -23.52
N ALA A 126 13.00 -2.65 -23.72
CA ALA A 126 12.22 -2.72 -24.95
C ALA A 126 11.34 -1.47 -25.15
N VAL A 127 10.75 -0.92 -24.07
CA VAL A 127 9.97 0.33 -24.11
C VAL A 127 10.84 1.53 -24.51
N VAL A 128 12.00 1.69 -23.88
CA VAL A 128 12.93 2.80 -24.15
C VAL A 128 13.45 2.74 -25.58
N ASN A 129 13.76 1.53 -26.08
CA ASN A 129 14.28 1.31 -27.43
C ASN A 129 13.20 1.25 -28.51
N ASP A 130 11.91 1.34 -28.15
CA ASP A 130 10.77 1.17 -29.07
C ASP A 130 10.88 -0.13 -29.89
N SER A 131 11.14 -1.25 -29.20
CA SER A 131 11.31 -2.56 -29.81
C SER A 131 10.11 -3.48 -29.59
N GLU A 132 10.07 -4.55 -30.37
CA GLU A 132 9.13 -5.64 -30.13
C GLU A 132 9.47 -6.38 -28.82
N TYR A 133 8.44 -6.96 -28.21
CA TYR A 133 8.53 -7.79 -27.00
C TYR A 133 7.66 -9.04 -27.16
N GLU A 134 8.19 -10.21 -26.79
CA GLU A 134 7.47 -11.48 -26.89
C GLU A 134 6.74 -11.77 -25.58
N LEU A 135 5.42 -11.77 -25.61
CA LEU A 135 4.60 -12.38 -24.56
C LEU A 135 4.68 -13.89 -24.71
N TYR A 136 5.02 -14.60 -23.63
CA TYR A 136 5.25 -16.04 -23.65
C TYR A 136 4.62 -16.73 -22.45
N PHE A 137 3.98 -17.87 -22.72
CA PHE A 137 3.52 -18.78 -21.68
C PHE A 137 3.70 -20.23 -22.13
N ARG A 138 4.14 -21.09 -21.21
CA ARG A 138 4.19 -22.54 -21.41
C ARG A 138 3.24 -23.24 -20.47
N VAL A 139 2.31 -24.01 -21.03
CA VAL A 139 1.40 -24.85 -20.26
C VAL A 139 2.11 -26.14 -19.90
N ASP A 140 2.59 -26.26 -18.66
CA ASP A 140 3.37 -27.44 -18.22
C ASP A 140 2.63 -28.77 -18.40
N ALA A 141 1.32 -28.77 -18.16
CA ALA A 141 0.50 -29.99 -18.25
C ALA A 141 0.37 -30.54 -19.68
N THR A 142 0.47 -29.70 -20.71
CA THR A 142 0.26 -30.10 -22.12
C THR A 142 1.51 -29.91 -22.98
N GLY A 143 2.49 -29.14 -22.52
CA GLY A 143 3.62 -28.66 -23.31
C GLY A 143 3.23 -27.62 -24.38
N GLU A 144 2.02 -27.07 -24.33
CA GLU A 144 1.57 -26.01 -25.24
C GLU A 144 2.38 -24.73 -24.99
N GLU A 145 3.00 -24.20 -26.04
CA GLU A 145 3.67 -22.91 -26.01
C GLU A 145 2.80 -21.85 -26.69
N ILE A 146 2.57 -20.75 -25.98
CA ILE A 146 1.74 -19.64 -26.43
C ILE A 146 2.65 -18.41 -26.51
N ARG A 147 2.75 -17.83 -27.70
CA ARG A 147 3.61 -16.68 -28.01
C ARG A 147 2.79 -15.58 -28.68
N LYS A 148 3.01 -14.34 -28.29
CA LYS A 148 2.43 -13.16 -28.94
C LYS A 148 3.46 -12.03 -28.95
N THR A 149 3.89 -11.62 -30.14
CA THR A 149 4.76 -10.44 -30.29
C THR A 149 3.93 -9.17 -30.28
N ILE A 150 4.37 -8.18 -29.52
CA ILE A 150 3.77 -6.85 -29.40
C ILE A 150 4.84 -5.77 -29.55
N ASN A 151 4.45 -4.52 -29.79
CA ASN A 151 5.33 -3.37 -29.55
C ASN A 151 5.32 -3.05 -28.04
N ALA A 152 6.50 -2.97 -27.41
CA ALA A 152 6.60 -2.76 -25.96
C ALA A 152 6.05 -1.39 -25.53
N ARG A 153 6.35 -0.35 -26.32
CA ARG A 153 5.90 1.03 -26.07
C ARG A 153 4.38 1.15 -26.15
N ASP A 154 3.72 0.46 -27.07
CA ASP A 154 2.25 0.43 -27.16
C ASP A 154 1.61 -0.19 -25.90
N LEU A 155 2.16 -1.30 -25.40
CA LEU A 155 1.67 -1.92 -24.15
C LEU A 155 1.92 -1.03 -22.93
N PHE A 156 3.09 -0.40 -22.87
CA PHE A 156 3.43 0.52 -21.78
C PHE A 156 2.54 1.77 -21.79
N ARG A 157 2.28 2.33 -22.97
CA ARG A 157 1.33 3.43 -23.14
C ARG A 157 -0.08 3.03 -22.72
N LYS A 158 -0.54 1.84 -23.08
CA LYS A 158 -1.84 1.30 -22.63
C LYS A 158 -1.92 1.21 -21.09
N LEU A 159 -0.85 0.78 -20.44
CA LEU A 159 -0.75 0.75 -18.97
C LEU A 159 -0.84 2.18 -18.40
N ALA A 160 -0.10 3.13 -18.98
CA ALA A 160 -0.14 4.54 -18.58
C ALA A 160 -1.52 5.17 -18.77
N GLU A 161 -2.20 4.93 -19.89
CA GLU A 161 -3.56 5.42 -20.17
C GLU A 161 -4.58 4.87 -19.17
N ASN A 162 -4.50 3.58 -18.86
CA ASN A 162 -5.36 2.95 -17.86
C ASN A 162 -5.13 3.52 -16.47
N ASN A 163 -3.87 3.67 -16.05
CA ASN A 163 -3.57 4.29 -14.77
C ASN A 163 -4.03 5.76 -14.73
N TRP A 164 -3.77 6.52 -15.77
CA TRP A 164 -4.23 7.91 -15.89
C TRP A 164 -5.76 8.04 -15.75
N ASN A 165 -6.50 7.05 -16.24
CA ASN A 165 -7.96 7.03 -16.19
C ASN A 165 -8.51 6.46 -14.85
N MET A 166 -7.92 5.38 -14.32
CA MET A 166 -8.48 4.57 -13.22
C MET A 166 -7.62 4.53 -11.94
N ALA A 167 -6.45 5.17 -11.94
CA ALA A 167 -5.37 5.05 -10.96
C ALA A 167 -4.83 3.62 -10.79
N GLU A 168 -5.10 2.72 -11.74
CA GLU A 168 -4.68 1.32 -11.77
C GLU A 168 -4.50 0.83 -13.22
N PRO A 169 -3.67 -0.19 -13.48
CA PRO A 169 -2.79 -0.86 -12.52
C PRO A 169 -1.58 0.00 -12.10
N GLY A 170 -0.99 -0.31 -10.94
CA GLY A 170 0.34 0.19 -10.55
C GLY A 170 1.47 -0.63 -11.20
N ILE A 171 2.72 -0.27 -10.93
CA ILE A 171 3.90 -1.00 -11.41
C ILE A 171 4.74 -1.54 -10.24
N LEU A 172 5.21 -2.78 -10.40
CA LEU A 172 6.22 -3.43 -9.57
C LEU A 172 7.44 -3.78 -10.42
N TYR A 173 8.62 -3.28 -10.07
CA TYR A 173 9.86 -3.55 -10.79
C TYR A 173 10.50 -4.83 -10.24
N GLN A 174 10.20 -5.95 -10.91
CA GLN A 174 10.48 -7.30 -10.42
C GLN A 174 11.98 -7.53 -10.21
N ASN A 175 12.82 -7.11 -11.16
CA ASN A 175 14.27 -7.23 -11.05
C ASN A 175 14.83 -6.53 -9.80
N ARG A 176 14.30 -5.36 -9.44
CA ARG A 176 14.70 -4.63 -8.23
C ARG A 176 14.17 -5.30 -6.95
N ILE A 177 12.95 -5.83 -6.99
CA ILE A 177 12.38 -6.61 -5.89
C ILE A 177 13.25 -7.82 -5.57
N ASP A 178 13.67 -8.57 -6.60
CA ASP A 178 14.41 -9.82 -6.46
C ASP A 178 15.91 -9.62 -6.18
N SER A 179 16.47 -8.44 -6.48
CA SER A 179 17.92 -8.19 -6.31
C SER A 179 18.27 -7.42 -5.04
N TRP A 180 17.34 -6.65 -4.47
CA TRP A 180 17.66 -5.69 -3.41
C TRP A 180 17.06 -6.09 -2.05
N HIS A 181 17.47 -7.24 -1.51
CA HIS A 181 17.07 -7.70 -0.16
C HIS A 181 18.10 -8.68 0.41
N LEU A 182 18.00 -9.00 1.71
CA LEU A 182 18.97 -9.83 2.44
C LEU A 182 19.11 -11.28 1.93
N MET A 183 18.11 -11.77 1.20
CA MET A 183 18.02 -13.17 0.73
C MET A 183 18.25 -13.30 -0.79
N SER A 184 18.67 -12.23 -1.48
CA SER A 184 18.72 -12.17 -2.96
C SER A 184 19.63 -13.22 -3.60
N GLU A 185 20.67 -13.66 -2.87
CA GLU A 185 21.62 -14.66 -3.36
C GLU A 185 21.23 -16.11 -2.99
N ASP A 186 20.16 -16.30 -2.21
CA ASP A 186 19.66 -17.64 -1.85
C ASP A 186 18.77 -18.21 -2.95
N ASP A 187 19.34 -19.11 -3.75
CA ASP A 187 18.68 -19.87 -4.82
C ASP A 187 17.46 -20.70 -4.40
N THR A 188 17.20 -20.85 -3.09
CA THR A 188 15.99 -21.51 -2.57
C THR A 188 14.91 -20.55 -2.11
N PHE A 189 15.15 -19.24 -2.21
CA PHE A 189 14.21 -18.20 -1.82
C PHE A 189 13.67 -17.48 -3.04
N GLU A 190 12.36 -17.28 -3.09
CA GLU A 190 11.72 -16.37 -4.03
C GLU A 190 10.58 -15.64 -3.32
N PHE A 191 10.34 -14.39 -3.70
CA PHE A 191 9.08 -13.73 -3.37
C PHE A 191 7.96 -14.27 -4.28
N ALA A 192 6.78 -14.49 -3.70
CA ALA A 192 5.61 -14.89 -4.47
C ALA A 192 4.86 -13.68 -5.04
N GLY A 193 4.99 -12.51 -4.40
CA GLY A 193 4.35 -11.27 -4.80
C GLY A 193 4.44 -10.23 -3.68
N VAL A 194 3.52 -9.25 -3.71
CA VAL A 194 3.45 -8.17 -2.71
C VAL A 194 2.08 -8.12 -2.04
N ASN A 195 2.03 -7.65 -0.80
CA ASN A 195 0.78 -7.43 -0.06
C ASN A 195 -0.09 -6.31 -0.70
N PRO A 196 -1.33 -6.06 -0.20
CA PRO A 196 -2.26 -5.07 -0.76
C PRO A 196 -1.73 -3.65 -0.99
N CYS A 197 -0.74 -3.22 -0.21
CA CYS A 197 -0.17 -1.87 -0.24
C CYS A 197 1.24 -1.82 -0.87
N ALA A 198 1.72 -2.95 -1.39
CA ALA A 198 3.00 -3.13 -2.10
C ALA A 198 4.28 -2.86 -1.30
N GLU A 199 4.19 -2.60 0.01
CA GLU A 199 5.35 -2.38 0.90
C GLU A 199 5.98 -3.67 1.42
N GLU A 200 5.25 -4.78 1.37
CA GLU A 200 5.72 -6.09 1.81
C GLU A 200 5.81 -7.05 0.62
N THR A 201 7.03 -7.24 0.13
CA THR A 201 7.39 -8.37 -0.74
C THR A 201 7.50 -9.62 0.12
N LEU A 202 6.69 -10.65 -0.14
CA LEU A 202 6.63 -11.83 0.72
C LEU A 202 6.67 -13.14 -0.09
N PRO A 203 7.30 -14.20 0.44
CA PRO A 203 7.22 -15.54 -0.13
C PRO A 203 5.78 -16.08 -0.01
N GLY A 204 5.48 -17.18 -0.70
CA GLY A 204 4.16 -17.80 -0.64
C GLY A 204 3.81 -18.29 0.76
N PHE A 205 2.64 -17.89 1.28
CA PHE A 205 2.21 -17.99 2.68
C PHE A 205 2.98 -17.09 3.66
N GLY A 206 3.81 -16.18 3.16
CA GLY A 206 4.56 -15.23 3.97
C GLY A 206 3.63 -14.25 4.67
N SER A 207 4.10 -13.72 5.80
CA SER A 207 3.38 -12.73 6.59
C SER A 207 4.36 -11.77 7.24
N CYS A 208 3.95 -10.52 7.45
CA CYS A 208 4.77 -9.54 8.13
C CYS A 208 4.02 -8.84 9.28
N ASN A 209 4.73 -8.65 10.40
CA ASN A 209 4.31 -7.78 11.48
C ASN A 209 4.94 -6.40 11.28
N LEU A 210 4.11 -5.37 11.33
CA LEU A 210 4.52 -4.00 11.03
C LEU A 210 4.52 -3.13 12.27
N SER A 211 5.51 -2.23 12.35
CA SER A 211 5.48 -1.08 13.23
C SER A 211 6.11 0.12 12.53
N SER A 212 5.90 1.34 13.04
CA SER A 212 6.48 2.54 12.42
C SER A 212 6.94 3.54 13.46
N ILE A 213 8.14 4.09 13.26
CA ILE A 213 8.73 5.12 14.11
C ILE A 213 8.34 6.50 13.55
N ASN A 214 7.80 7.37 14.39
CA ASN A 214 7.57 8.78 14.03
C ASN A 214 8.89 9.54 14.09
N LEU A 215 9.49 9.82 12.93
CA LEU A 215 10.78 10.51 12.82
C LEU A 215 10.74 11.94 13.40
N SER A 216 9.57 12.58 13.35
CA SER A 216 9.45 13.98 13.75
C SER A 216 9.67 14.20 15.26
N GLU A 217 9.59 13.14 16.07
CA GLU A 217 9.83 13.20 17.53
C GLU A 217 11.32 13.19 17.90
N PHE A 218 12.20 13.00 16.92
CA PHE A 218 13.65 13.04 17.10
C PHE A 218 14.26 14.39 16.71
N VAL A 219 13.44 15.38 16.32
CA VAL A 219 13.93 16.75 16.04
C VAL A 219 14.07 17.55 17.34
N ILE A 220 15.29 18.01 17.62
CA ILE A 220 15.63 18.91 18.72
C ILE A 220 15.45 20.36 18.23
N ASN A 221 14.99 21.27 19.11
CA ASN A 221 14.74 22.68 18.79
C ASN A 221 13.91 22.90 17.50
N PRO A 222 12.76 22.21 17.34
CA PRO A 222 12.00 22.25 16.11
C PRO A 222 11.54 23.67 15.75
N PHE A 223 11.49 23.96 14.46
CA PHE A 223 11.11 25.23 13.84
C PHE A 223 12.07 26.39 14.12
N THR A 224 13.31 26.07 14.50
CA THR A 224 14.37 27.07 14.71
C THR A 224 15.54 26.83 13.75
N LYS A 225 16.47 27.78 13.68
CA LYS A 225 17.71 27.62 12.89
C LYS A 225 18.70 26.62 13.51
N ASP A 226 18.49 26.28 14.78
CA ASP A 226 19.30 25.32 15.54
C ASP A 226 18.61 23.94 15.58
N ALA A 227 17.64 23.69 14.67
CA ALA A 227 16.94 22.43 14.58
C ALA A 227 17.88 21.32 14.09
N GLU A 228 17.94 20.21 14.82
CA GLU A 228 18.81 19.08 14.50
C GLU A 228 18.11 17.74 14.76
N PHE A 229 18.55 16.69 14.06
CA PHE A 229 18.01 15.34 14.24
C PHE A 229 18.83 14.57 15.28
N HIS A 230 18.17 13.99 16.28
CA HIS A 230 18.80 13.25 17.36
C HIS A 230 19.13 11.80 16.96
N PHE A 231 20.20 11.61 16.19
CA PHE A 231 20.58 10.30 15.63
C PHE A 231 20.81 9.20 16.68
N GLU A 232 21.46 9.49 17.81
CA GLU A 232 21.73 8.48 18.85
C GLU A 232 20.45 7.89 19.44
N ARG A 233 19.52 8.74 19.86
CA ARG A 233 18.19 8.36 20.37
C ARG A 233 17.35 7.65 19.30
N PHE A 234 17.46 8.06 18.04
CA PHE A 234 16.81 7.35 16.94
C PHE A 234 17.35 5.92 16.81
N GLY A 235 18.67 5.74 16.83
CA GLY A 235 19.30 4.43 16.81
C GLY A 235 18.86 3.53 17.98
N GLU A 236 18.72 4.08 19.19
CA GLU A 236 18.13 3.38 20.34
C GLU A 236 16.71 2.88 20.04
N MET A 237 15.83 3.76 19.53
CA MET A 237 14.46 3.40 19.18
C MET A 237 14.41 2.32 18.09
N VAL A 238 15.30 2.36 17.11
CA VAL A 238 15.37 1.33 16.06
C VAL A 238 15.67 -0.04 16.68
N ARG A 239 16.66 -0.12 17.58
CA ARG A 239 16.98 -1.37 18.28
C ARG A 239 15.79 -1.86 19.12
N GLU A 240 15.12 -0.97 19.86
CA GLU A 240 13.91 -1.31 20.61
C GLU A 240 12.79 -1.82 19.69
N GLY A 241 12.61 -1.21 18.52
CA GLY A 241 11.63 -1.63 17.51
C GLY A 241 11.89 -3.04 16.97
N ILE A 242 13.16 -3.40 16.72
CA ILE A 242 13.51 -4.76 16.28
C ILE A 242 13.26 -5.80 17.37
N ILE A 243 13.53 -5.46 18.64
CA ILE A 243 13.20 -6.32 19.78
C ILE A 243 11.68 -6.51 19.86
N TYR A 244 10.93 -5.40 19.88
CA TYR A 244 9.47 -5.40 19.96
C TYR A 244 8.83 -6.25 18.85
N LEU A 245 9.25 -6.09 17.60
CA LEU A 245 8.70 -6.85 16.49
C LEU A 245 9.02 -8.35 16.57
N ASN A 246 10.19 -8.73 17.12
CA ASN A 246 10.50 -10.15 17.36
C ASN A 246 9.64 -10.74 18.47
N GLU A 247 9.35 -9.99 19.55
CA GLU A 247 8.42 -10.42 20.60
C GLU A 247 7.00 -10.60 20.06
N VAL A 248 6.52 -9.65 19.26
CA VAL A 248 5.22 -9.73 18.57
C VAL A 248 5.19 -10.93 17.61
N LEU A 249 6.29 -11.18 16.88
CA LEU A 249 6.41 -12.35 15.99
C LEU A 249 6.29 -13.66 16.77
N ASP A 250 6.97 -13.78 17.90
CA ASP A 250 6.93 -14.99 18.73
C ASP A 250 5.55 -15.21 19.37
N GLU A 251 4.86 -14.15 19.80
CA GLU A 251 3.45 -14.24 20.27
C GLU A 251 2.50 -14.65 19.12
N ASN A 252 2.71 -14.06 17.94
CA ASN A 252 1.83 -14.27 16.78
C ASN A 252 2.02 -15.62 16.08
N MET A 253 3.12 -16.33 16.36
CA MET A 253 3.52 -17.57 15.69
C MET A 253 2.41 -18.64 15.65
N ASN A 254 1.61 -18.75 16.71
CA ASN A 254 0.52 -19.73 16.81
C ASN A 254 -0.85 -19.16 16.43
N LEU A 255 -0.93 -17.85 16.18
CA LEU A 255 -2.16 -17.12 15.89
C LEU A 255 -2.46 -17.03 14.40
N HIS A 256 -1.48 -17.29 13.52
CA HIS A 256 -1.74 -17.32 12.08
C HIS A 256 -2.82 -18.37 11.73
N PRO A 257 -3.70 -18.05 10.79
CA PRO A 257 -4.88 -18.87 10.52
C PRO A 257 -4.59 -20.17 9.77
N LEU A 258 -3.49 -20.23 9.00
CA LEU A 258 -3.05 -21.40 8.24
C LEU A 258 -1.76 -22.00 8.83
N PRO A 259 -1.61 -23.34 8.86
CA PRO A 259 -0.37 -23.99 9.29
C PRO A 259 0.86 -23.52 8.51
N GLN A 260 0.75 -23.38 7.19
CA GLN A 260 1.84 -22.96 6.31
C GLN A 260 2.37 -21.57 6.67
N GLN A 261 1.49 -20.63 7.04
CA GLN A 261 1.89 -19.30 7.50
C GLN A 261 2.68 -19.37 8.81
N ARG A 262 2.30 -20.28 9.73
CA ARG A 262 3.02 -20.48 11.01
C ARG A 262 4.41 -21.04 10.78
N ASP A 263 4.51 -22.00 9.87
CA ASP A 263 5.78 -22.65 9.57
C ASP A 263 6.74 -21.66 8.90
N LEU A 264 6.26 -20.91 7.92
CA LEU A 264 7.08 -19.93 7.21
C LEU A 264 7.47 -18.74 8.11
N SER A 265 6.56 -18.25 8.95
CA SER A 265 6.85 -17.23 9.97
C SER A 265 7.96 -17.67 10.93
N ARG A 266 7.98 -18.96 11.31
CA ARG A 266 9.04 -19.53 12.15
C ARG A 266 10.38 -19.64 11.41
N GLU A 267 10.34 -20.05 10.16
CA GLU A 267 11.52 -20.32 9.34
C GLU A 267 12.27 -19.07 8.89
N LEU A 268 11.53 -18.00 8.55
CA LEU A 268 12.08 -16.77 7.98
C LEU A 268 12.08 -15.60 8.97
N ARG A 269 11.16 -15.59 9.94
CA ARG A 269 11.06 -14.55 10.98
C ARG A 269 11.01 -13.13 10.39
N GLN A 270 10.22 -12.94 9.33
CA GLN A 270 10.08 -11.65 8.64
C GLN A 270 9.37 -10.63 9.53
N ILE A 271 9.96 -9.44 9.63
CA ILE A 271 9.37 -8.29 10.31
C ILE A 271 9.51 -7.05 9.42
N GLY A 272 8.73 -6.02 9.74
CA GLY A 272 8.70 -4.77 8.98
C GLY A 272 8.69 -3.57 9.92
N LEU A 273 9.88 -3.13 10.34
CA LEU A 273 10.05 -1.86 11.01
C LEU A 273 10.10 -0.75 9.96
N GLY A 274 9.16 0.18 10.03
CA GLY A 274 9.11 1.32 9.15
C GLY A 274 9.17 2.66 9.86
N ILE A 275 8.84 3.70 9.10
CA ILE A 275 8.84 5.08 9.54
C ILE A 275 7.56 5.79 9.13
N MET A 276 7.27 6.89 9.81
CA MET A 276 6.26 7.89 9.44
C MET A 276 6.73 9.28 9.90
N GLY A 277 6.00 10.33 9.54
CA GLY A 277 6.36 11.68 9.94
C GLY A 277 7.54 12.27 9.16
N VAL A 278 7.84 11.77 7.96
CA VAL A 278 8.95 12.29 7.13
C VAL A 278 8.74 13.77 6.79
N ALA A 279 7.55 14.14 6.31
CA ALA A 279 7.24 15.54 5.99
C ALA A 279 7.29 16.43 7.23
N ASP A 280 6.78 15.95 8.36
CA ASP A 280 6.82 16.67 9.63
C ASP A 280 8.26 16.89 10.11
N THR A 281 9.15 15.91 9.90
CA THR A 281 10.58 16.02 10.22
C THR A 281 11.22 17.15 9.41
N PHE A 282 10.98 17.18 8.10
CA PHE A 282 11.50 18.23 7.23
C PHE A 282 10.97 19.61 7.62
N ILE A 283 9.67 19.74 7.89
CA ILE A 283 9.06 20.99 8.34
C ILE A 283 9.64 21.44 9.69
N LYS A 284 9.78 20.52 10.66
CA LYS A 284 10.42 20.82 11.97
C LYS A 284 11.88 21.25 11.81
N MET A 285 12.58 20.79 10.79
CA MET A 285 13.95 21.19 10.49
C MET A 285 14.08 22.40 9.55
N GLY A 286 12.97 22.92 9.00
CA GLY A 286 13.00 23.98 8.00
C GLY A 286 13.56 23.54 6.64
N VAL A 287 13.56 22.23 6.37
CA VAL A 287 14.07 21.62 5.13
C VAL A 287 12.93 21.44 4.14
N LYS A 288 13.17 21.80 2.87
CA LYS A 288 12.17 21.64 1.80
C LYS A 288 12.12 20.18 1.32
N TYR A 289 10.93 19.58 1.30
CA TYR A 289 10.73 18.22 0.80
C TYR A 289 11.23 18.07 -0.64
N GLY A 290 12.07 17.07 -0.90
CA GLY A 290 12.65 16.79 -2.22
C GLY A 290 13.83 17.67 -2.62
N SER A 291 14.30 18.56 -1.73
CA SER A 291 15.56 19.29 -1.94
C SER A 291 16.77 18.38 -1.74
N GLU A 292 17.93 18.76 -2.28
CA GLU A 292 19.22 18.07 -2.02
C GLU A 292 19.50 17.89 -0.52
N GLU A 293 19.18 18.91 0.28
CA GLU A 293 19.30 18.86 1.75
C GLU A 293 18.39 17.79 2.38
N SER A 294 17.15 17.66 1.89
CA SER A 294 16.24 16.61 2.37
C SER A 294 16.73 15.21 1.99
N ILE A 295 17.33 15.06 0.80
CA ILE A 295 17.88 13.78 0.33
C ILE A 295 19.12 13.40 1.17
N GLU A 296 20.02 14.34 1.44
CA GLU A 296 21.18 14.11 2.31
C GLU A 296 20.74 13.70 3.72
N LEU A 297 19.74 14.39 4.28
CA LEU A 297 19.17 14.03 5.58
C LEU A 297 18.57 12.61 5.58
N ILE A 298 17.86 12.22 4.51
CA ILE A 298 17.36 10.85 4.36
C ILE A 298 18.52 9.85 4.39
N HIS A 299 19.63 10.13 3.71
CA HIS A 299 20.78 9.22 3.73
C HIS A 299 21.39 9.08 5.13
N GLN A 300 21.49 10.16 5.89
CA GLN A 300 21.98 10.12 7.27
C GLN A 300 21.04 9.31 8.18
N ILE A 301 19.74 9.56 8.11
CA ILE A 301 18.75 8.84 8.94
C ILE A 301 18.65 7.37 8.51
N GLY A 302 18.60 7.12 7.20
CA GLY A 302 18.49 5.79 6.59
C GLY A 302 19.68 4.90 6.92
N ARG A 303 20.91 5.45 6.92
CA ARG A 303 22.11 4.71 7.35
C ARG A 303 22.02 4.26 8.81
N VAL A 304 21.52 5.12 9.70
CA VAL A 304 21.30 4.74 11.12
C VAL A 304 20.19 3.70 11.23
N LEU A 305 19.08 3.85 10.50
CA LEU A 305 17.97 2.90 10.50
C LEU A 305 18.43 1.49 10.11
N VAL A 306 19.12 1.35 8.97
CA VAL A 306 19.54 0.04 8.48
C VAL A 306 20.62 -0.60 9.36
N ASN A 307 21.61 0.17 9.80
CA ASN A 307 22.70 -0.36 10.61
C ASN A 307 22.23 -0.79 11.99
N GLU A 308 21.39 0.00 12.66
CA GLU A 308 20.88 -0.36 13.98
C GLU A 308 19.88 -1.52 13.92
N ALA A 309 19.10 -1.63 12.84
CA ALA A 309 18.23 -2.78 12.63
C ALA A 309 19.03 -4.08 12.42
N LEU A 310 20.02 -4.05 11.54
CA LEU A 310 20.93 -5.17 11.27
C LEU A 310 21.72 -5.57 12.51
N ARG A 311 22.31 -4.58 13.21
CA ARG A 311 23.03 -4.75 14.46
C ARG A 311 22.16 -5.47 15.49
N GLN A 312 20.94 -4.98 15.71
CA GLN A 312 20.05 -5.59 16.70
C GLN A 312 19.62 -7.00 16.30
N SER A 313 19.36 -7.26 15.02
CA SER A 313 19.05 -8.61 14.55
C SER A 313 20.23 -9.57 14.75
N ALA A 314 21.47 -9.12 14.55
CA ALA A 314 22.66 -9.91 14.83
C ALA A 314 22.88 -10.17 16.33
N LEU A 315 22.58 -9.18 17.19
CA LEU A 315 22.63 -9.34 18.64
C LEU A 315 21.55 -10.31 19.16
N LEU A 316 20.34 -10.28 18.59
CA LEU A 316 19.32 -11.29 18.89
C LEU A 316 19.75 -12.67 18.38
N SER A 317 20.44 -12.74 17.24
CA SER A 317 20.99 -14.00 16.71
C SER A 317 22.06 -14.59 17.64
N LYS A 318 22.89 -13.74 18.26
CA LYS A 318 23.86 -14.19 19.28
C LYS A 318 23.18 -14.88 20.47
N GLU A 319 22.02 -14.40 20.89
CA GLU A 319 21.30 -14.93 22.06
C GLU A 319 20.42 -16.14 21.73
N TYR A 320 19.72 -16.08 20.59
CA TYR A 320 18.65 -17.04 20.24
C TYR A 320 18.96 -17.90 19.00
N GLY A 321 20.13 -17.70 18.38
CA GLY A 321 20.50 -18.27 17.09
C GLY A 321 19.90 -17.51 15.89
N PRO A 322 20.44 -17.71 14.68
CA PRO A 322 19.91 -17.07 13.48
C PRO A 322 18.52 -17.61 13.11
N PHE A 323 17.82 -16.95 12.17
CA PHE A 323 16.58 -17.53 11.65
C PHE A 323 16.85 -18.90 11.00
N PRO A 324 15.91 -19.87 11.09
CA PRO A 324 16.17 -21.25 10.69
C PRO A 324 16.68 -21.45 9.25
N ARG A 325 16.24 -20.62 8.29
CA ARG A 325 16.69 -20.67 6.89
C ARG A 325 17.96 -19.86 6.60
N TYR A 326 18.63 -19.33 7.60
CA TYR A 326 19.82 -18.50 7.41
C TYR A 326 20.96 -19.28 6.73
N ARG A 327 21.42 -18.76 5.59
CA ARG A 327 22.58 -19.25 4.86
C ARG A 327 23.65 -18.17 4.83
N LYS A 328 24.68 -18.35 5.66
CA LYS A 328 25.71 -17.33 5.90
C LYS A 328 26.31 -16.80 4.61
N GLU A 329 26.77 -17.68 3.73
CA GLU A 329 27.47 -17.31 2.50
C GLU A 329 26.56 -16.54 1.53
N LYS A 330 25.27 -16.86 1.49
CA LYS A 330 24.30 -16.18 0.63
C LYS A 330 23.94 -14.80 1.17
N VAL A 331 23.65 -14.69 2.47
CA VAL A 331 23.29 -13.41 3.09
C VAL A 331 24.47 -12.43 3.05
N LEU A 332 25.70 -12.89 3.31
CA LEU A 332 26.91 -12.05 3.22
C LEU A 332 27.25 -11.61 1.79
N ALA A 333 26.70 -12.29 0.77
CA ALA A 333 26.84 -11.91 -0.63
C ALA A 333 25.73 -10.97 -1.12
N SER A 334 24.69 -10.72 -0.32
CA SER A 334 23.55 -9.85 -0.68
C SER A 334 24.04 -8.44 -1.06
N PRO A 335 23.69 -7.93 -2.26
CA PRO A 335 23.99 -6.55 -2.65
C PRO A 335 23.41 -5.52 -1.68
N PHE A 336 22.21 -5.79 -1.12
CA PHE A 336 21.59 -4.94 -0.11
C PHE A 336 22.45 -4.83 1.14
N LEU A 337 22.95 -5.96 1.64
CA LEU A 337 23.77 -5.98 2.86
C LEU A 337 25.12 -5.30 2.63
N LEU A 338 25.80 -5.65 1.53
CA LEU A 338 27.11 -5.10 1.17
C LEU A 338 27.09 -3.59 0.97
N ALA A 339 25.98 -3.03 0.49
CA ALA A 339 25.84 -1.59 0.28
C ALA A 339 25.57 -0.80 1.57
N ASN A 340 25.01 -1.44 2.61
CA ASN A 340 24.41 -0.74 3.74
C ASN A 340 25.04 -1.01 5.10
N ALA A 341 25.64 -2.19 5.31
CA ALA A 341 26.21 -2.55 6.60
C ALA A 341 27.59 -1.91 6.80
N ASP A 342 27.74 -1.18 7.90
CA ASP A 342 29.02 -0.65 8.36
C ASP A 342 29.93 -1.80 8.84
N ASP A 343 31.25 -1.58 8.81
CA ASP A 343 32.24 -2.63 9.09
C ASP A 343 31.98 -3.36 10.42
N ASP A 344 31.64 -2.61 11.48
CA ASP A 344 31.37 -3.17 12.79
C ASP A 344 30.05 -3.96 12.85
N VAL A 345 29.05 -3.59 12.05
CA VAL A 345 27.81 -4.34 11.88
C VAL A 345 28.06 -5.60 11.06
N MET A 346 28.86 -5.51 9.99
CA MET A 346 29.25 -6.66 9.18
C MET A 346 29.99 -7.71 10.03
N GLU A 347 30.93 -7.29 10.87
CA GLU A 347 31.64 -8.18 11.82
C GLU A 347 30.67 -8.92 12.76
N LEU A 348 29.61 -8.25 13.24
CA LEU A 348 28.58 -8.86 14.08
C LEU A 348 27.79 -9.91 13.29
N ILE A 349 27.40 -9.61 12.06
CA ILE A 349 26.64 -10.52 11.20
C ILE A 349 27.50 -11.73 10.82
N GLU A 350 28.76 -11.54 10.45
CA GLU A 350 29.69 -12.64 10.16
C GLU A 350 29.85 -13.58 11.36
N LYS A 351 29.88 -13.02 12.57
CA LYS A 351 30.10 -13.77 13.80
C LYS A 351 28.85 -14.49 14.30
N TYR A 352 27.68 -13.85 14.21
CA TYR A 352 26.46 -14.33 14.88
C TYR A 352 25.33 -14.68 13.92
N GLY A 353 25.38 -14.27 12.65
CA GLY A 353 24.26 -14.35 11.72
C GLY A 353 23.16 -13.34 12.03
N LEU A 354 22.02 -13.43 11.33
CA LEU A 354 20.85 -12.58 11.53
C LEU A 354 19.68 -13.37 12.11
N ARG A 355 18.88 -12.72 12.96
CA ARG A 355 17.67 -13.31 13.56
C ARG A 355 16.44 -13.23 12.64
N ASN A 356 16.48 -12.38 11.62
CA ASN A 356 15.36 -12.09 10.72
C ASN A 356 15.84 -12.15 9.25
N SER A 357 15.02 -12.69 8.35
CA SER A 357 15.33 -12.70 6.91
C SER A 357 14.92 -11.40 6.19
N GLN A 358 14.13 -10.55 6.85
CA GLN A 358 13.65 -9.26 6.37
C GLN A 358 13.38 -8.36 7.60
N LEU A 359 13.72 -7.07 7.53
CA LEU A 359 13.71 -6.16 8.68
C LEU A 359 12.89 -4.90 8.47
N LEU A 360 12.94 -4.28 7.29
CA LEU A 360 12.56 -2.90 7.07
C LEU A 360 11.56 -2.76 5.92
N THR A 361 10.57 -1.91 6.13
CA THR A 361 9.56 -1.54 5.13
C THR A 361 9.12 -0.10 5.38
N ILE A 362 8.41 0.53 4.45
CA ILE A 362 7.68 1.76 4.75
C ILE A 362 6.22 1.55 4.35
N PRO A 363 5.32 1.30 5.33
CA PRO A 363 3.91 1.12 5.05
C PRO A 363 3.19 2.47 4.84
N PRO A 364 1.93 2.46 4.38
CA PRO A 364 1.16 3.68 4.21
C PRO A 364 0.95 4.45 5.52
N THR A 365 0.94 3.75 6.65
CA THR A 365 0.68 4.28 8.02
C THR A 365 -0.63 5.04 8.24
N GLY A 366 -1.54 5.12 7.26
CA GLY A 366 -2.67 6.06 7.28
C GLY A 366 -3.55 6.04 8.55
N SER A 367 -3.76 4.90 9.22
CA SER A 367 -4.50 4.88 10.49
C SER A 367 -3.64 5.28 11.70
N ILE A 368 -2.39 4.83 11.76
CA ILE A 368 -1.52 5.05 12.92
C ILE A 368 -0.95 6.47 12.94
N SER A 369 -0.66 7.04 11.77
CA SER A 369 -0.23 8.43 11.61
C SER A 369 -1.36 9.40 11.95
N THR A 370 -2.60 9.11 11.50
CA THR A 370 -3.80 9.89 11.85
C THR A 370 -4.06 9.86 13.35
N LEU A 371 -3.89 8.70 14.00
CA LEU A 371 -4.07 8.55 15.45
C LEU A 371 -3.13 9.47 16.24
N ILE A 372 -1.89 9.63 15.80
CA ILE A 372 -0.88 10.45 16.49
C ILE A 372 -0.75 11.87 15.92
N GLY A 373 -1.37 12.16 14.77
CA GLY A 373 -1.41 13.48 14.15
C GLY A 373 -0.16 13.87 13.35
N CYS A 374 0.51 12.93 12.67
CA CYS A 374 1.68 13.22 11.81
C CYS A 374 1.46 12.81 10.35
N SER A 375 2.37 13.19 9.45
CA SER A 375 2.39 12.72 8.06
C SER A 375 2.57 11.21 7.91
N ASN A 376 2.07 10.69 6.79
CA ASN A 376 1.99 9.26 6.47
C ASN A 376 3.29 8.78 5.83
N GLY A 377 3.93 7.74 6.37
CA GLY A 377 5.07 7.08 5.73
C GLY A 377 6.12 8.07 5.23
N VAL A 378 6.40 8.00 3.93
CA VAL A 378 7.26 8.96 3.20
C VAL A 378 6.47 10.08 2.51
N GLU A 379 5.14 10.10 2.59
CA GLU A 379 4.31 11.05 1.86
C GLU A 379 4.49 12.50 2.37
N PRO A 380 4.43 13.50 1.49
CA PRO A 380 4.28 14.89 1.90
C PRO A 380 2.93 15.10 2.60
N ILE A 381 2.77 16.25 3.29
CA ILE A 381 1.44 16.62 3.81
C ILE A 381 0.47 16.83 2.65
N PHE A 382 -0.77 16.33 2.78
CA PHE A 382 -1.73 16.43 1.68
C PHE A 382 -2.11 17.88 1.37
N GLN A 383 -2.44 18.65 2.42
CA GLN A 383 -2.84 20.04 2.35
C GLN A 383 -2.37 20.80 3.59
N ILE A 384 -2.21 22.12 3.47
CA ILE A 384 -1.89 23.00 4.61
C ILE A 384 -3.11 23.13 5.55
N SER A 385 -4.31 23.18 4.96
CA SER A 385 -5.56 23.34 5.68
C SER A 385 -6.73 22.78 4.87
N TYR A 386 -7.84 22.52 5.56
CA TYR A 386 -9.10 22.07 4.96
C TYR A 386 -10.30 22.81 5.59
N THR A 387 -11.41 22.85 4.86
CA THR A 387 -12.63 23.51 5.33
C THR A 387 -13.48 22.51 6.13
N ARG A 388 -13.81 22.83 7.39
CA ARG A 388 -14.73 22.02 8.19
C ARG A 388 -16.08 22.71 8.33
N LYS A 389 -17.14 21.98 8.00
CA LYS A 389 -18.53 22.34 8.32
C LYS A 389 -18.82 21.93 9.76
N SER A 390 -19.37 22.84 10.56
CA SER A 390 -19.94 22.52 11.87
C SER A 390 -21.38 22.98 11.90
N GLU A 391 -22.26 22.03 12.22
CA GLU A 391 -23.63 22.35 12.60
C GLU A 391 -23.60 22.77 14.06
N SER A 392 -23.85 24.05 14.31
CA SER A 392 -24.04 24.55 15.67
C SER A 392 -25.37 24.04 16.23
N LEU A 393 -25.51 24.00 17.57
CA LEU A 393 -26.79 23.76 18.28
C LEU A 393 -27.92 24.74 17.88
N HIS A 394 -27.63 25.71 17.00
CA HIS A 394 -28.53 26.76 16.52
C HIS A 394 -28.93 26.63 15.04
N HIS A 395 -28.70 25.48 14.39
CA HIS A 395 -29.08 25.21 12.99
C HIS A 395 -28.52 26.22 11.96
N GLU A 396 -27.34 26.79 12.24
CA GLU A 396 -26.57 27.55 11.25
C GLU A 396 -25.29 26.80 10.88
N ASP A 397 -25.12 26.57 9.58
CA ASP A 397 -23.91 26.01 8.98
C ASP A 397 -22.76 27.00 9.12
N THR A 398 -21.82 26.70 10.01
CA THR A 398 -20.60 27.52 10.17
C THR A 398 -19.42 26.80 9.54
N TYR A 399 -18.75 27.47 8.60
CA TYR A 399 -17.55 26.97 7.94
C TYR A 399 -16.31 27.64 8.55
N TYR A 400 -15.36 26.85 9.01
CA TYR A 400 -14.06 27.36 9.46
C TYR A 400 -12.90 26.57 8.86
N LYS A 401 -11.81 27.29 8.63
CA LYS A 401 -10.56 26.75 8.10
C LYS A 401 -9.79 26.07 9.22
N VAL A 402 -9.45 24.80 9.03
CA VAL A 402 -8.66 24.01 9.98
C VAL A 402 -7.29 23.75 9.37
N PHE A 403 -6.24 24.21 10.04
CA PHE A 403 -4.85 23.91 9.67
C PHE A 403 -4.48 22.50 10.13
N THR A 404 -3.64 21.82 9.35
CA THR A 404 -3.10 20.51 9.78
C THR A 404 -2.25 20.67 11.05
N PRO A 405 -2.13 19.63 11.90
CA PRO A 405 -1.49 19.75 13.20
C PRO A 405 -0.08 20.37 13.15
N ILE A 406 0.77 19.92 12.21
CA ILE A 406 2.13 20.43 12.05
C ILE A 406 2.18 21.89 11.62
N VAL A 407 1.29 22.31 10.71
CA VAL A 407 1.16 23.69 10.27
C VAL A 407 0.71 24.55 11.45
N LYS A 408 -0.30 24.09 12.20
CA LYS A 408 -0.82 24.82 13.34
C LYS A 408 0.25 25.02 14.43
N ASP A 409 1.03 23.99 14.74
CA ASP A 409 2.14 24.07 15.71
C ASP A 409 3.20 25.09 15.25
N TYR A 410 3.57 25.08 13.98
CA TYR A 410 4.49 26.09 13.42
C TYR A 410 3.92 27.51 13.53
N MET A 411 2.67 27.71 13.14
CA MET A 411 2.00 29.02 13.17
C MET A 411 1.91 29.57 14.60
N ASP A 412 1.52 28.73 15.56
CA ASP A 412 1.38 29.14 16.96
C ASP A 412 2.72 29.55 17.58
N ARG A 413 3.80 28.83 17.28
CA ARG A 413 5.15 29.17 17.77
C ARG A 413 5.74 30.43 17.14
N ASN A 414 5.35 30.72 15.91
CA ASN A 414 5.84 31.87 15.14
C ASN A 414 4.86 33.06 15.15
N ASN A 415 3.74 32.97 15.87
CA ASN A 415 2.68 33.99 15.92
C ASN A 415 2.11 34.35 14.54
N LEU A 416 1.99 33.36 13.65
CA LEU A 416 1.41 33.52 12.31
C LEU A 416 -0.09 33.23 12.34
N ASN A 417 -0.86 33.91 11.50
CA ASN A 417 -2.32 33.74 11.45
C ASN A 417 -2.83 33.43 10.04
N LYS A 418 -1.98 33.55 9.04
CA LYS A 418 -2.32 33.37 7.63
C LYS A 418 -1.43 32.35 6.95
N GLU A 419 -2.00 31.66 5.97
CA GLU A 419 -1.30 30.64 5.18
C GLU A 419 -0.20 31.25 4.32
N GLU A 420 -0.42 32.47 3.82
CA GLU A 420 0.53 33.19 2.97
C GLU A 420 1.81 33.62 3.72
N GLU A 421 1.81 33.50 5.05
CA GLU A 421 2.97 33.79 5.90
C GLU A 421 3.87 32.54 6.09
N LEU A 422 3.43 31.37 5.62
CA LEU A 422 4.20 30.14 5.75
C LEU A 422 5.43 30.16 4.83
N PRO A 423 6.60 29.69 5.31
CA PRO A 423 7.78 29.52 4.48
C PRO A 423 7.60 28.56 3.31
N ASP A 424 8.49 28.67 2.33
CA ASP A 424 8.48 27.86 1.10
C ASP A 424 8.87 26.38 1.29
N PHE A 425 9.37 26.01 2.48
CA PHE A 425 9.58 24.60 2.83
C PHE A 425 8.29 23.85 3.18
N PHE A 426 7.14 24.54 3.30
CA PHE A 426 5.83 23.90 3.41
C PHE A 426 5.36 23.35 2.05
N ILE A 427 5.80 22.13 1.76
CA ILE A 427 5.45 21.42 0.53
C ILE A 427 4.27 20.48 0.79
N THR A 428 3.26 20.60 -0.06
CA THR A 428 2.11 19.73 -0.10
C THR A 428 2.17 18.83 -1.33
N THR A 429 1.30 17.82 -1.31
CA THR A 429 1.06 16.98 -2.48
C THR A 429 0.75 17.76 -3.76
N SER A 430 0.07 18.91 -3.68
CA SER A 430 -0.35 19.68 -4.86
C SER A 430 0.73 20.59 -5.46
N ASN A 431 1.81 20.87 -4.72
CA ASN A 431 2.88 21.78 -5.17
C ASN A 431 4.26 21.10 -5.25
N LEU A 432 4.30 19.77 -5.10
CA LEU A 432 5.50 18.95 -5.23
C LEU A 432 5.64 18.45 -6.67
N ASP A 433 6.82 18.67 -7.24
CA ASP A 433 7.22 18.06 -8.49
C ASP A 433 7.35 16.52 -8.33
N TYR A 434 6.83 15.76 -9.29
CA TYR A 434 6.77 14.30 -9.20
C TYR A 434 8.17 13.67 -9.18
N LYS A 435 9.17 14.27 -9.86
CA LYS A 435 10.56 13.76 -9.83
C LYS A 435 11.15 13.92 -8.45
N SER A 436 10.93 15.08 -7.82
CA SER A 436 11.33 15.33 -6.43
C SER A 436 10.68 14.34 -5.46
N ARG A 437 9.41 13.96 -5.69
CA ARG A 437 8.73 12.89 -4.93
C ARG A 437 9.38 11.51 -5.13
N ILE A 438 9.81 11.20 -6.36
CA ILE A 438 10.52 9.96 -6.69
C ILE A 438 11.91 9.94 -6.05
N GLU A 439 12.65 11.06 -6.04
CA GLU A 439 13.97 11.14 -5.37
C GLU A 439 13.87 10.79 -3.89
N VAL A 440 12.84 11.29 -3.19
CA VAL A 440 12.63 10.96 -1.78
C VAL A 440 12.35 9.46 -1.60
N GLN A 441 11.51 8.87 -2.46
CA GLN A 441 11.28 7.42 -2.41
C GLN A 441 12.56 6.64 -2.70
N ALA A 442 13.34 7.05 -3.69
CA ALA A 442 14.57 6.39 -4.11
C ALA A 442 15.63 6.44 -3.02
N ALA A 443 15.78 7.59 -2.36
CA ALA A 443 16.68 7.77 -1.22
C ALA A 443 16.33 6.82 -0.07
N TRP A 444 15.03 6.70 0.27
CA TRP A 444 14.59 5.73 1.27
C TRP A 444 14.77 4.27 0.80
N GLN A 445 14.45 3.95 -0.45
CA GLN A 445 14.50 2.58 -0.98
C GLN A 445 15.90 1.94 -0.86
N GLN A 446 16.97 2.74 -0.84
CA GLN A 446 18.34 2.25 -0.60
C GLN A 446 18.47 1.49 0.72
N TYR A 447 17.73 1.91 1.75
CA TYR A 447 17.83 1.40 3.12
C TYR A 447 16.71 0.43 3.51
N ILE A 448 15.84 0.05 2.56
CA ILE A 448 14.65 -0.78 2.78
C ILE A 448 14.79 -2.11 2.03
N ASP A 449 14.82 -3.23 2.75
CA ASP A 449 14.95 -4.58 2.20
C ASP A 449 13.62 -5.19 1.74
N ALA A 450 12.48 -4.81 2.33
CA ALA A 450 11.15 -5.10 1.79
C ALA A 450 10.81 -4.10 0.66
N SER A 451 9.77 -3.29 0.79
CA SER A 451 9.37 -2.27 -0.19
C SER A 451 8.77 -1.04 0.51
N ILE A 452 8.33 -0.05 -0.28
CA ILE A 452 7.73 1.20 0.19
C ILE A 452 6.35 1.32 -0.43
N SER A 453 5.32 1.51 0.39
CA SER A 453 4.02 1.94 -0.11
C SER A 453 4.11 3.41 -0.50
N SER A 454 3.89 3.69 -1.78
CA SER A 454 4.09 5.02 -2.33
C SER A 454 3.05 5.32 -3.39
N THR A 455 2.31 6.41 -3.20
CA THR A 455 1.39 6.95 -4.21
C THR A 455 1.81 8.36 -4.60
N VAL A 456 2.28 8.53 -5.83
CA VAL A 456 2.53 9.86 -6.39
C VAL A 456 1.20 10.45 -6.84
N ASN A 457 0.73 11.41 -6.07
CA ASN A 457 -0.47 12.14 -6.46
C ASN A 457 -0.07 13.26 -7.43
N VAL A 458 -0.78 13.37 -8.53
CA VAL A 458 -0.48 14.30 -9.63
C VAL A 458 -1.73 15.12 -9.97
N PRO A 459 -1.56 16.36 -10.50
CA PRO A 459 -2.68 17.25 -10.76
C PRO A 459 -3.58 16.76 -11.91
N ASN A 460 -4.77 17.32 -12.07
CA ASN A 460 -5.75 16.86 -13.07
C ASN A 460 -5.24 16.98 -14.50
N GLU A 461 -4.45 18.02 -14.78
CA GLU A 461 -3.82 18.31 -16.06
C GLU A 461 -2.63 17.40 -16.40
N PHE A 462 -2.16 16.55 -15.48
CA PHE A 462 -1.08 15.61 -15.74
C PHE A 462 -1.45 14.71 -16.92
N THR A 463 -0.55 14.54 -17.86
CA THR A 463 -0.79 13.85 -19.15
C THR A 463 -0.45 12.37 -19.08
N VAL A 464 -0.85 11.60 -20.09
CA VAL A 464 -0.47 10.19 -20.23
C VAL A 464 1.04 10.09 -20.46
N GLU A 465 1.60 10.98 -21.25
CA GLU A 465 3.04 11.05 -21.53
C GLU A 465 3.84 11.30 -20.24
N GLU A 466 3.36 12.17 -19.35
CA GLU A 466 4.00 12.39 -18.05
C GLU A 466 3.86 11.17 -17.12
N VAL A 467 2.79 10.37 -17.24
CA VAL A 467 2.67 9.07 -16.55
C VAL A 467 3.73 8.09 -17.07
N GLU A 468 3.93 8.01 -18.39
CA GLU A 468 5.00 7.21 -19.01
C GLU A 468 6.38 7.65 -18.51
N GLU A 469 6.67 8.96 -18.53
CA GLU A 469 7.93 9.52 -18.03
C GLU A 469 8.16 9.24 -16.55
N LEU A 470 7.12 9.34 -15.72
CA LEU A 470 7.18 9.06 -14.29
C LEU A 470 7.57 7.60 -14.04
N TYR A 471 6.94 6.66 -14.73
CA TYR A 471 7.26 5.24 -14.61
C TYR A 471 8.65 4.89 -15.14
N ILE A 472 9.12 5.52 -16.23
CA ILE A 472 10.50 5.34 -16.70
C ILE A 472 11.49 5.90 -15.66
N TYR A 473 11.23 7.09 -15.13
CA TYR A 473 12.10 7.71 -14.13
C TYR A 473 12.17 6.92 -12.83
N ALA A 474 11.05 6.36 -12.37
CA ALA A 474 10.98 5.48 -11.21
C ALA A 474 11.83 4.20 -11.40
N TRP A 475 11.80 3.61 -12.60
CA TRP A 475 12.64 2.47 -12.96
C TRP A 475 14.13 2.85 -12.94
N GLU A 476 14.51 3.94 -13.60
CA GLU A 476 15.90 4.44 -13.64
C GLU A 476 16.45 4.74 -12.23
N LYS A 477 15.58 5.14 -11.30
CA LYS A 477 15.92 5.41 -9.91
C LYS A 477 15.97 4.17 -9.01
N GLY A 478 15.71 2.99 -9.56
CA GLY A 478 15.81 1.72 -8.83
C GLY A 478 14.75 1.56 -7.75
N LEU A 479 13.52 2.06 -7.99
CA LEU A 479 12.38 1.79 -7.13
C LEU A 479 11.93 0.33 -7.26
N LYS A 480 11.32 -0.23 -6.21
CA LYS A 480 10.69 -1.56 -6.26
C LYS A 480 9.26 -1.55 -6.80
N GLY A 481 8.58 -0.41 -6.69
CA GLY A 481 7.25 -0.21 -7.23
C GLY A 481 6.77 1.21 -7.01
N ILE A 482 5.74 1.60 -7.75
CA ILE A 482 5.14 2.93 -7.65
C ILE A 482 3.69 2.90 -8.13
N THR A 483 2.85 3.66 -7.44
CA THR A 483 1.45 3.92 -7.83
C THR A 483 1.30 5.40 -8.12
N ILE A 484 0.45 5.74 -9.09
CA ILE A 484 0.09 7.12 -9.41
C ILE A 484 -1.39 7.30 -9.11
N TYR A 485 -1.73 8.47 -8.57
CA TYR A 485 -3.12 8.89 -8.41
C TYR A 485 -3.29 10.29 -9.01
N ARG A 486 -3.97 10.38 -10.15
CA ARG A 486 -4.27 11.67 -10.79
C ARG A 486 -5.56 12.25 -10.24
N ASP A 487 -5.54 13.53 -9.86
CA ASP A 487 -6.77 14.23 -9.45
C ASP A 487 -7.79 14.20 -10.60
N GLY A 488 -9.05 13.92 -10.29
CA GLY A 488 -10.12 13.79 -11.28
C GLY A 488 -10.02 12.58 -12.23
N CYS A 489 -9.26 11.53 -11.88
CA CYS A 489 -9.45 10.21 -12.52
C CYS A 489 -10.86 9.64 -12.20
N ALA A 490 -11.30 8.63 -12.96
CA ALA A 490 -12.64 8.06 -12.84
C ALA A 490 -12.86 7.34 -11.48
N ARG A 491 -11.77 6.91 -10.83
CA ARG A 491 -11.80 6.38 -9.47
C ARG A 491 -11.88 7.51 -8.44
N SER A 492 -12.84 7.43 -7.53
CA SER A 492 -12.88 8.34 -6.37
C SER A 492 -11.69 8.08 -5.44
N GLY A 493 -10.92 9.12 -5.12
CA GLY A 493 -9.81 9.07 -4.17
C GLY A 493 -10.26 8.96 -2.72
N ILE A 494 -9.36 8.46 -1.87
CA ILE A 494 -9.55 8.44 -0.40
C ILE A 494 -9.38 9.85 0.19
N LEU A 495 -8.45 10.62 -0.39
CA LEU A 495 -8.21 12.03 -0.09
C LEU A 495 -8.71 12.85 -1.28
N ILE A 496 -9.64 13.76 -1.04
CA ILE A 496 -10.31 14.55 -2.09
C ILE A 496 -9.91 16.01 -1.91
N SER A 497 -9.53 16.68 -3.01
CA SER A 497 -9.25 18.11 -3.01
C SER A 497 -10.58 18.91 -3.01
N ASP A 498 -10.66 20.00 -2.23
CA ASP A 498 -11.88 20.81 -2.06
C ASP A 498 -12.49 21.34 -3.39
N LYS A 499 -11.72 21.34 -4.48
CA LYS A 499 -12.13 21.92 -5.78
C LYS A 499 -13.19 21.09 -6.52
N SER A 500 -13.26 19.77 -6.36
CA SER A 500 -14.17 18.93 -7.15
C SER A 500 -15.57 18.75 -6.55
N ASN A 501 -15.79 19.18 -5.30
CA ASN A 501 -16.90 18.68 -4.48
C ASN A 501 -18.11 19.62 -4.38
N ARG A 502 -18.00 20.89 -4.78
CA ARG A 502 -19.12 21.83 -4.70
C ARG A 502 -20.35 21.33 -5.45
N SER A 503 -20.18 20.85 -6.69
CA SER A 503 -21.32 20.45 -7.53
C SER A 503 -21.89 19.06 -7.21
N LYS A 504 -21.13 18.17 -6.54
CA LYS A 504 -21.61 16.82 -6.18
C LYS A 504 -22.33 16.82 -4.84
N ILE A 505 -21.84 17.60 -3.87
CA ILE A 505 -22.50 17.78 -2.57
C ILE A 505 -23.83 18.49 -2.74
N GLU A 506 -23.88 19.57 -3.53
CA GLU A 506 -25.13 20.28 -3.84
C GLU A 506 -26.20 19.35 -4.45
N LYS A 507 -25.79 18.40 -5.29
CA LYS A 507 -26.69 17.45 -5.96
C LYS A 507 -27.18 16.33 -5.04
N ILE A 508 -26.34 15.90 -4.10
CA ILE A 508 -26.74 14.95 -3.05
C ILE A 508 -27.71 15.63 -2.07
N GLU A 509 -27.45 16.88 -1.69
CA GLU A 509 -28.34 17.66 -0.82
C GLU A 509 -29.69 18.03 -1.48
N GLU A 510 -29.72 18.18 -2.81
CA GLU A 510 -30.94 18.37 -3.59
C GLU A 510 -31.77 17.07 -3.64
N LEU A 511 -31.14 15.94 -3.95
CA LEU A 511 -31.80 14.62 -3.96
C LEU A 511 -32.28 14.19 -2.57
N GLN A 512 -31.54 14.52 -1.51
CA GLN A 512 -31.95 14.22 -0.14
C GLN A 512 -33.22 15.00 0.24
N ARG A 513 -33.31 16.27 -0.15
CA ARG A 513 -34.51 17.10 0.07
C ARG A 513 -35.74 16.56 -0.68
N GLU A 514 -35.57 16.13 -1.93
CA GLU A 514 -36.66 15.49 -2.69
C GLU A 514 -37.13 14.19 -2.03
N ILE A 515 -36.21 13.38 -1.51
CA ILE A 515 -36.54 12.15 -0.78
C ILE A 515 -37.29 12.47 0.52
N ASP A 516 -36.84 13.46 1.28
CA ASP A 516 -37.48 13.84 2.55
C ASP A 516 -38.91 14.36 2.33
N GLU A 517 -39.14 15.13 1.25
CA GLU A 517 -40.49 15.58 0.87
C GLU A 517 -41.41 14.40 0.52
N LEU A 518 -40.91 13.43 -0.27
CA LEU A 518 -41.65 12.21 -0.64
C LEU A 518 -41.94 11.31 0.58
N VAL A 519 -41.01 11.22 1.51
CA VAL A 519 -41.15 10.48 2.77
C VAL A 519 -42.25 11.10 3.64
N VAL A 520 -42.30 12.43 3.73
CA VAL A 520 -43.34 13.16 4.47
C VAL A 520 -44.71 13.01 3.83
N GLU A 521 -44.80 12.98 2.49
CA GLU A 521 -46.07 12.68 1.81
C GLU A 521 -46.53 11.24 2.03
N HIS A 522 -45.63 10.26 1.92
CA HIS A 522 -45.98 8.85 2.12
C HIS A 522 -46.45 8.55 3.55
N LEU A 523 -45.82 9.15 4.55
CA LEU A 523 -46.23 9.03 5.96
C LEU A 523 -47.59 9.69 6.27
N LYS A 524 -48.09 10.59 5.42
CA LYS A 524 -49.47 11.13 5.54
C LYS A 524 -50.51 10.16 4.97
N GLU A 525 -50.15 9.38 3.96
CA GLU A 525 -51.04 8.41 3.31
C GLU A 525 -51.13 7.09 4.08
N ASP A 526 -49.99 6.53 4.51
CA ASP A 526 -49.90 5.27 5.25
C ASP A 526 -48.99 5.39 6.49
N PRO A 527 -49.50 5.94 7.61
CA PRO A 527 -48.69 6.32 8.78
C PRO A 527 -48.04 5.15 9.54
N ASP A 528 -48.53 3.92 9.32
CA ASP A 528 -48.04 2.71 9.99
C ASP A 528 -47.03 1.90 9.13
N ILE A 529 -46.66 2.41 7.95
CA ILE A 529 -45.76 1.75 6.98
C ILE A 529 -44.47 2.54 6.83
N CYS A 530 -43.34 1.84 6.88
CA CYS A 530 -42.01 2.43 6.76
C CYS A 530 -41.79 2.92 5.32
N PRO A 531 -41.51 4.21 5.11
CA PRO A 531 -41.33 4.79 3.78
C PRO A 531 -40.04 4.31 3.10
N MET A 532 -39.08 3.77 3.86
CA MET A 532 -37.80 3.30 3.34
C MET A 532 -37.82 1.86 2.83
N CYS A 533 -38.63 0.99 3.44
CA CYS A 533 -38.61 -0.45 3.11
C CYS A 533 -39.98 -1.12 3.02
N GLY A 534 -41.08 -0.40 3.28
CA GLY A 534 -42.44 -0.95 3.31
C GLY A 534 -42.75 -1.85 4.51
N GLY A 535 -41.83 -1.97 5.47
CA GLY A 535 -42.03 -2.71 6.73
C GLY A 535 -42.98 -1.97 7.69
N LYS A 536 -43.44 -2.63 8.76
CA LYS A 536 -44.38 -2.01 9.71
C LYS A 536 -43.67 -1.10 10.71
N LEU A 537 -44.17 0.11 10.93
CA LEU A 537 -43.66 1.02 11.96
C LEU A 537 -44.24 0.68 13.33
N ILE A 538 -43.39 0.72 14.35
CA ILE A 538 -43.78 0.53 15.75
C ILE A 538 -43.68 1.87 16.48
N HIS A 539 -44.78 2.30 17.07
CA HIS A 539 -44.87 3.56 17.81
C HIS A 539 -44.72 3.30 19.31
N SER A 540 -43.67 3.84 19.93
CA SER A 540 -43.48 3.78 21.39
C SER A 540 -42.89 5.08 21.92
N GLY A 541 -43.46 5.60 23.01
CA GLY A 541 -42.95 6.82 23.65
C GLY A 541 -42.99 8.11 22.80
N GLY A 542 -43.80 8.16 21.75
CA GLY A 542 -43.91 9.33 20.86
C GLY A 542 -42.95 9.34 19.67
N CYS A 543 -42.11 8.30 19.50
CA CYS A 543 -41.27 8.12 18.31
C CYS A 543 -41.70 6.85 17.55
N ALA A 544 -41.50 6.85 16.23
CA ALA A 544 -41.76 5.71 15.35
C ALA A 544 -40.44 5.07 14.95
N GLU A 545 -40.38 3.73 14.89
CA GLU A 545 -39.18 3.01 14.48
C GLU A 545 -39.53 1.79 13.63
N CYS A 546 -38.80 1.57 12.54
CA CYS A 546 -38.90 0.38 11.73
C CYS A 546 -37.88 -0.66 12.19
N GLN A 547 -38.36 -1.82 12.65
CA GLN A 547 -37.47 -2.90 13.11
C GLN A 547 -36.72 -3.61 11.97
N ASP A 548 -37.18 -3.46 10.72
CA ASP A 548 -36.59 -4.15 9.57
C ASP A 548 -35.36 -3.40 9.01
N CYS A 549 -35.39 -2.06 9.00
CA CYS A 549 -34.31 -1.24 8.44
C CYS A 549 -33.73 -0.19 9.41
N GLY A 550 -34.30 -0.04 10.60
CA GLY A 550 -33.86 0.94 11.60
C GLY A 550 -34.33 2.38 11.34
N TYR A 551 -35.22 2.60 10.38
CA TYR A 551 -35.75 3.94 10.09
C TYR A 551 -36.51 4.52 11.29
N SER A 552 -36.15 5.74 11.70
CA SER A 552 -36.89 6.53 12.68
C SER A 552 -37.03 7.99 12.20
N PRO A 553 -38.22 8.63 12.33
CA PRO A 553 -38.39 10.04 11.97
C PRO A 553 -37.63 10.98 12.90
N CYS A 554 -37.15 10.50 14.06
CA CYS A 554 -36.40 11.28 15.02
C CYS A 554 -34.88 11.38 14.68
N SER A 555 -34.45 10.83 13.53
CA SER A 555 -33.04 10.75 13.09
C SER A 555 -32.74 11.46 11.76
N ILE A 556 -33.60 12.39 11.34
CA ILE A 556 -33.32 13.34 10.25
C ILE A 556 -33.16 14.74 10.85
#